data_AF-A0A6N8YUA4-F1
#
_entry.id   AF-A0A6N8YUA4-F1
#
_cell.length_a   1.000
_cell.length_b   1.000
_cell.length_c   1.000
_cell.angle_alpha   90.00
_cell.angle_beta   90.00
_cell.angle_gamma   90.00
#
_symmetry.space_group_name_H-M   'P 1'
#
loop_
_entity.id
_entity.type
_entity.pdbx_description
1 polymer ?
#
loop_
_entity_poly.entity_id
_entity_poly.type
_entity_poly.pdbx_seq_one_letter_code
_entity_poly.pdbx_strand_id
1 'polypeptide(L)'
;MSARARQAWDALHYPIVMLVFAVNGALAALLGHVLLNDVIGVEGSLWGGPWGYRVLYVALITPSYSVLLVVTGTVFGKGAYFRMRVRRIWGRVLPVPWLRG
;
A
#
# COMPACT_ATOMS: atom_id res chain seq x y z
N MET A 1 -19.77 -22.38 -7.44
CA MET A 1 -20.37 -21.38 -6.52
C MET A 1 -21.73 -20.97 -7.03
N SER A 2 -22.76 -21.05 -6.17
CA SER A 2 -24.11 -20.53 -6.49
C SER A 2 -24.11 -19.00 -6.55
N ALA A 3 -25.07 -18.38 -7.25
CA ALA A 3 -25.15 -16.92 -7.39
C ALA A 3 -25.24 -16.19 -6.03
N ARG A 4 -25.97 -16.76 -5.06
CA ARG A 4 -26.06 -16.26 -3.68
C ARG A 4 -24.73 -16.31 -2.94
N ALA A 5 -23.95 -17.36 -3.14
CA ALA A 5 -22.63 -17.49 -2.51
C ALA A 5 -21.64 -16.45 -3.05
N ARG A 6 -21.70 -16.09 -4.34
CA ARG A 6 -20.88 -15.01 -4.92
C ARG A 6 -21.24 -13.65 -4.32
N GLN A 7 -22.54 -13.32 -4.28
CA GLN A 7 -23.02 -12.05 -3.74
C GLN A 7 -22.65 -11.86 -2.26
N ALA A 8 -22.76 -12.90 -1.44
CA ALA A 8 -22.33 -12.84 -0.04
C ALA A 8 -20.81 -12.69 0.12
N TRP A 9 -20.04 -13.35 -0.75
CA TRP A 9 -18.58 -13.22 -0.77
C TRP A 9 -18.13 -11.80 -1.13
N ASP A 10 -18.80 -11.21 -2.12
CA ASP A 10 -18.59 -9.83 -2.56
C ASP A 10 -18.98 -8.83 -1.46
N ALA A 11 -20.13 -9.04 -0.81
CA ALA A 11 -20.63 -8.19 0.27
C ALA A 11 -19.66 -8.09 1.46
N LEU A 12 -18.95 -9.17 1.80
CA LEU A 12 -17.90 -9.14 2.84
C LEU A 12 -16.54 -8.68 2.30
N HIS A 13 -16.26 -8.89 1.01
CA HIS A 13 -14.97 -8.54 0.43
C HIS A 13 -14.71 -7.04 0.39
N TYR A 14 -15.64 -6.25 -0.15
CA TYR A 14 -15.47 -4.80 -0.30
C TYR A 14 -15.29 -4.04 1.02
N PRO A 15 -16.07 -4.27 2.09
CA PRO A 15 -15.86 -3.58 3.37
C PRO A 15 -14.51 -3.93 4.00
N ILE A 16 -14.05 -5.18 3.90
CA ILE A 16 -12.71 -5.56 4.36
C ILE A 16 -11.63 -4.80 3.58
N VAL A 17 -11.78 -4.70 2.25
CA VAL A 17 -10.84 -3.96 1.42
C VAL A 17 -10.82 -2.47 1.80
N MET A 18 -11.98 -1.85 2.03
CA MET A 18 -12.08 -0.46 2.46
C MET A 18 -11.43 -0.24 3.83
N LEU A 19 -11.67 -1.15 4.78
CA LEU A 19 -11.06 -1.10 6.11
C LEU A 19 -9.53 -1.23 6.03
N VAL A 20 -9.03 -2.14 5.20
CA VAL A 20 -7.59 -2.28 4.94
C VAL A 20 -7.03 -0.98 4.37
N PHE A 21 -7.70 -0.35 3.40
CA PHE A 21 -7.24 0.94 2.85
C PHE A 21 -7.25 2.07 3.88
N ALA A 22 -8.28 2.15 4.73
CA ALA A 22 -8.36 3.14 5.80
C ALA A 22 -7.22 2.99 6.81
N VAL A 23 -6.97 1.76 7.28
CA VAL A 23 -5.86 1.46 8.21
C VAL A 23 -4.51 1.77 7.55
N ASN A 24 -4.31 1.37 6.30
CA ASN A 24 -3.08 1.67 5.59
C ASN A 24 -2.88 3.17 5.36
N GLY A 25 -3.94 3.95 5.13
CA GLY A 25 -3.84 5.40 4.98
C GLY A 25 -3.23 6.07 6.21
N ALA A 26 -3.70 5.68 7.40
CA ALA A 26 -3.15 6.18 8.66
C ALA A 26 -1.71 5.68 8.89
N LEU A 27 -1.45 4.39 8.69
CA LEU A 27 -0.11 3.80 8.87
C LEU A 27 0.91 4.42 7.90
N ALA A 28 0.51 4.71 6.67
CA ALA A 28 1.38 5.34 5.67
C ALA A 28 1.81 6.74 6.07
N ALA A 29 0.88 7.54 6.60
CA ALA A 29 1.19 8.89 7.06
C ALA A 29 2.23 8.87 8.20
N LEU A 30 2.03 7.98 9.18
CA LEU A 30 2.98 7.77 10.28
C LEU A 30 4.32 7.27 9.78
N LEU A 31 4.31 6.27 8.90
CA LEU A 31 5.53 5.67 8.37
C LEU A 31 6.34 6.67 7.53
N GLY A 32 5.67 7.53 6.74
CA GLY A 32 6.33 8.59 5.99
C GLY A 32 7.00 9.62 6.89
N HIS A 33 6.39 9.97 8.01
CA HIS A 33 6.99 10.86 9.01
C HIS A 33 8.23 10.22 9.65
N VAL A 34 8.12 8.98 10.12
CA VAL A 34 9.23 8.25 10.76
C VAL A 34 10.38 8.00 9.79
N LEU A 35 10.10 7.54 8.57
CA LEU A 35 11.14 7.26 7.57
C LEU A 35 11.93 8.52 7.19
N LEU A 36 11.29 9.68 7.10
CA LEU A 36 11.98 10.90 6.66
C LEU A 36 12.68 11.63 7.78
N ASN A 37 12.02 11.78 8.94
CA ASN A 37 12.57 12.53 10.06
C ASN A 37 13.51 11.67 10.90
N ASP A 38 13.12 10.43 11.26
CA ASP A 38 13.90 9.62 12.21
C ASP A 38 14.98 8.78 11.52
N VAL A 39 14.73 8.31 10.29
CA VAL A 39 15.68 7.42 9.59
C VAL A 39 16.65 8.21 8.71
N ILE A 40 16.17 9.20 7.95
CA ILE A 40 17.02 9.98 7.04
C ILE A 40 17.44 11.33 7.63
N GLY A 41 16.70 11.88 8.60
CA GLY A 41 17.03 13.16 9.22
C GLY A 41 16.75 14.37 8.34
N VAL A 42 15.82 14.25 7.38
CA VAL A 42 15.41 15.39 6.54
C VAL A 42 14.25 16.10 7.22
N GLU A 43 14.55 17.16 7.96
CA GLU A 43 13.53 18.01 8.56
C GLU A 43 12.74 18.75 7.47
N GLY A 44 11.44 18.49 7.41
CA GLY A 44 10.57 19.10 6.42
C GLY A 44 9.12 18.68 6.59
N SER A 45 8.26 19.28 5.78
CA SER A 45 6.86 18.86 5.66
C SER A 45 6.47 18.78 4.19
N LEU A 46 5.36 18.10 3.90
CA LEU A 46 4.85 18.05 2.51
C LEU A 46 4.59 19.47 1.95
N TRP A 47 4.11 20.37 2.80
CA TRP A 47 3.68 21.72 2.43
C TRP A 47 4.82 22.75 2.49
N GLY A 48 5.74 22.64 3.45
CA GLY A 48 6.81 23.60 3.70
C GLY A 48 8.24 23.08 3.57
N GLY A 49 8.44 21.82 3.17
CA GLY A 49 9.76 21.20 3.02
C GLY A 49 10.41 21.44 1.65
N PRO A 50 11.74 21.22 1.54
CA PRO A 50 12.47 21.28 0.28
C PRO A 50 11.89 20.30 -0.75
N TRP A 51 12.07 20.56 -2.05
CA TRP A 51 11.66 19.62 -3.11
C TRP A 51 12.28 18.23 -2.94
N GLY A 52 13.50 18.14 -2.37
CA GLY A 52 14.13 16.87 -2.01
C GLY A 52 13.32 16.04 -1.00
N TYR A 53 12.70 16.67 0.00
CA TYR A 53 11.82 15.99 0.96
C TYR A 53 10.64 15.34 0.26
N ARG A 54 10.03 16.03 -0.71
CA ARG A 54 8.86 15.53 -1.46
C ARG A 54 9.23 14.35 -2.35
N VAL A 55 10.34 14.45 -3.09
CA VAL A 55 10.83 13.35 -3.95
C VAL A 55 11.13 12.13 -3.10
N LEU A 56 11.83 12.31 -1.97
CA LEU A 56 12.19 11.23 -1.08
C LEU A 56 10.96 10.62 -0.40
N TYR A 57 9.99 11.45 0.01
CA TYR A 57 8.70 11.00 0.52
C TYR A 57 8.01 10.09 -0.48
N VAL A 58 7.85 10.51 -1.75
CA VAL A 58 7.20 9.69 -2.78
C VAL A 58 7.99 8.41 -3.05
N ALA A 59 9.32 8.50 -3.13
CA ALA A 59 10.18 7.36 -3.41
C ALA A 59 10.14 6.30 -2.30
N LEU A 60 10.05 6.70 -1.03
CA LEU A 60 10.01 5.80 0.11
C LEU A 60 8.61 5.29 0.41
N ILE A 61 7.60 6.14 0.30
CA ILE A 61 6.22 5.76 0.65
C ILE A 61 5.68 4.75 -0.35
N THR A 62 6.05 4.83 -1.63
CA THR A 62 5.55 3.93 -2.69
C THR A 62 5.87 2.45 -2.43
N PRO A 63 7.14 2.05 -2.20
CA PRO A 63 7.48 0.67 -1.82
C PRO A 63 6.97 0.32 -0.43
N SER A 64 7.05 1.22 0.54
CA SER A 64 6.62 0.96 1.91
C SER A 64 5.12 0.68 2.02
N TYR A 65 4.30 1.47 1.33
CA TYR A 65 2.85 1.30 1.25
C TYR A 65 2.45 -0.04 0.61
N SER A 66 3.21 -0.45 -0.41
CA SER A 66 3.01 -1.75 -1.07
C SER A 66 3.21 -2.92 -0.11
N VAL A 67 4.23 -2.83 0.76
CA VAL A 67 4.48 -3.83 1.81
C VAL A 67 3.36 -3.80 2.86
N LEU A 68 3.02 -2.61 3.36
CA LEU A 68 1.94 -2.45 4.34
C LEU A 68 0.62 -3.05 3.84
N LEU A 69 0.20 -2.74 2.61
CA LEU A 69 -1.00 -3.31 2.01
C LEU A 69 -1.02 -4.84 1.99
N VAL A 70 0.12 -5.47 1.70
CA VAL A 70 0.22 -6.93 1.69
C VAL A 70 0.17 -7.48 3.11
N VAL A 71 0.85 -6.85 4.08
CA VAL A 71 0.87 -7.28 5.49
C VAL A 71 -0.51 -7.15 6.09
N THR A 72 -1.10 -5.95 6.09
CA THR A 72 -2.45 -5.72 6.63
C THR A 72 -3.47 -6.56 5.87
N GLY A 73 -3.37 -6.64 4.54
CA GLY A 73 -4.25 -7.47 3.74
C GLY A 73 -4.18 -8.94 4.13
N THR A 74 -3.01 -9.43 4.52
CA THR A 74 -2.81 -10.81 5.01
C THR A 74 -3.43 -10.99 6.39
N VAL A 75 -3.30 -10.01 7.29
CA VAL A 75 -3.94 -10.04 8.63
C VAL A 75 -5.47 -10.13 8.50
N PHE A 76 -6.07 -9.42 7.54
CA PHE A 76 -7.52 -9.49 7.27
C PHE A 76 -7.93 -10.64 6.33
N GLY A 77 -7.05 -11.61 6.05
CA GLY A 77 -7.36 -12.80 5.24
C GLY A 77 -7.51 -12.56 3.73
N LYS A 78 -7.19 -11.35 3.23
CA LYS A 78 -7.24 -10.96 1.81
C LYS A 78 -5.85 -10.79 1.19
N GLY A 79 -4.80 -11.39 1.79
CA GLY A 79 -3.41 -11.21 1.35
C GLY A 79 -3.17 -11.55 -0.11
N ALA A 80 -3.80 -12.61 -0.64
CA ALA A 80 -3.68 -12.98 -2.06
C ALA A 80 -4.23 -11.89 -3.01
N TYR A 81 -5.35 -11.26 -2.64
CA TYR A 81 -5.93 -10.15 -3.39
C TYR A 81 -4.98 -8.95 -3.44
N PHE A 82 -4.43 -8.55 -2.29
CA PHE A 82 -3.52 -7.41 -2.21
C PHE A 82 -2.17 -7.70 -2.86
N ARG A 83 -1.61 -8.92 -2.73
CA ARG A 83 -0.40 -9.34 -3.45
C ARG A 83 -0.58 -9.24 -4.96
N MET A 84 -1.70 -9.72 -5.49
CA MET A 84 -2.00 -9.62 -6.92
C MET A 84 -2.11 -8.16 -7.38
N ARG A 85 -2.75 -7.31 -6.58
CA ARG A 85 -2.87 -5.88 -6.86
C ARG A 85 -1.51 -5.16 -6.84
N VAL A 86 -0.67 -5.43 -5.84
CA VAL A 86 0.69 -4.89 -5.75
C VAL A 86 1.55 -5.37 -6.91
N ARG A 87 1.55 -6.68 -7.23
CA ARG A 87 2.26 -7.22 -8.40
C ARG A 87 1.84 -6.55 -9.71
N ARG A 88 0.55 -6.26 -9.89
CA ARG A 88 0.05 -5.56 -11.09
C ARG A 88 0.57 -4.12 -11.20
N ILE A 89 0.74 -3.43 -10.07
CA ILE A 89 1.32 -2.07 -10.05
C ILE A 89 2.81 -2.17 -10.38
N TRP A 90 3.55 -2.98 -9.63
CA TRP A 90 5.00 -3.12 -9.79
C TRP A 90 5.41 -3.76 -11.12
N GLY A 91 4.59 -4.63 -11.72
CA GLY A 91 4.83 -5.18 -13.04
C GLY A 91 4.70 -4.17 -14.18
N ARG A 92 4.05 -3.02 -13.93
CA ARG A 92 4.03 -1.87 -14.88
C ARG A 92 5.21 -0.93 -14.66
N VAL A 93 5.63 -0.77 -13.41
CA VAL A 93 6.71 0.16 -13.03
C VAL A 93 8.09 -0.44 -13.27
N LEU A 94 8.27 -1.72 -12.96
CA LEU A 94 9.54 -2.42 -13.12
C LEU A 94 9.47 -3.42 -14.29
N PRO A 95 10.43 -3.40 -15.22
CA PRO A 95 10.50 -4.34 -16.34
C PRO A 95 11.07 -5.71 -15.91
N VAL A 96 10.54 -6.30 -14.83
CA VAL A 96 11.01 -7.60 -14.31
C VAL A 96 10.22 -8.74 -14.97
N PRO A 97 10.88 -9.66 -15.70
CA PRO A 97 10.19 -10.70 -16.49
C PRO A 97 9.28 -11.62 -15.66
N TRP A 98 9.68 -11.95 -14.44
CA TRP A 98 8.98 -12.87 -13.53
C TRP A 98 7.79 -12.25 -12.76
N LEU A 99 7.56 -10.93 -12.88
CA LEU A 99 6.37 -10.28 -12.30
C LEU A 99 5.19 -10.19 -13.28
N ARG A 100 5.39 -10.55 -14.56
CA ARG A 100 4.36 -10.47 -15.62
C ARG A 100 3.59 -11.78 -15.87
N GLY A 101 3.91 -12.85 -15.15
CA GLY A 101 3.26 -14.16 -15.22
C GLY A 101 2.11 -14.33 -14.23
#